data_AF-T0YGE7-F1
#
_entry.id   AF-T0YGE7-F1
#
_cell.length_a   1.000
_cell.length_b   1.000
_cell.length_c   1.000
_cell.angle_alpha   90.00
_cell.angle_beta   90.00
_cell.angle_gamma   90.00
#
_symmetry.space_group_name_H-M   'P 1'
#
loop_
_entity.id
_entity.type
_entity.pdbx_description
1 polymer ?
#
loop_
_entity_poly.entity_id
_entity_poly.type
_entity_poly.pdbx_seq_one_letter_code
_entity_poly.pdbx_strand_id
1 'polypeptide(L)'
;ANRLYRRVDWRWAAPRKDGLVSMAWYPRGGFSKWQYRGYDEASILYVLGLGSPTHPLRKSAWKAWSATDKHHLRSLGGLTLLSFGPQFGYQYTAVWVDLRGIADSFMRSQGETYFLNAKIATLVQRRYAIIDPKGWAGYGRNIWGFTACDGPG
;
A
#
# COMPACT_ATOMS: atom_id res chain seq x y z
N ALA A 1 -21.51 9.56 8.81
CA ALA A 1 -20.31 8.70 8.70
C ALA A 1 -20.42 7.40 9.52
N ASN A 2 -20.53 7.44 10.86
CA ASN A 2 -20.48 6.24 11.73
C ASN A 2 -21.42 5.09 11.35
N ARG A 3 -22.64 5.39 10.93
CA ARG A 3 -23.62 4.36 10.52
C ARG A 3 -23.14 3.59 9.28
N LEU A 4 -22.52 4.25 8.31
CA LEU A 4 -21.99 3.59 7.11
C LEU A 4 -20.79 2.72 7.46
N TYR A 5 -19.83 3.26 8.23
CA TYR A 5 -18.66 2.52 8.67
C TYR A 5 -19.02 1.23 9.43
N ARG A 6 -19.95 1.32 10.40
CA ARG A 6 -20.41 0.15 11.19
C ARG A 6 -21.17 -0.88 10.36
N ARG A 7 -21.69 -0.53 9.18
CA ARG A 7 -22.41 -1.45 8.29
C ARG A 7 -21.50 -2.21 7.34
N VAL A 8 -20.23 -1.81 7.21
CA VAL A 8 -19.27 -2.54 6.38
C VAL A 8 -18.95 -3.88 7.04
N ASP A 9 -19.26 -4.97 6.36
CA ASP A 9 -18.93 -6.32 6.80
C ASP A 9 -17.54 -6.74 6.29
N TRP A 10 -16.51 -6.51 7.10
CA TRP A 10 -15.14 -6.88 6.72
C TRP A 10 -14.89 -8.39 6.81
N ARG A 11 -15.69 -9.13 7.59
CA ARG A 11 -15.61 -10.60 7.64
C ARG A 11 -16.08 -11.19 6.32
N TRP A 12 -17.16 -10.63 5.77
CA TRP A 12 -17.63 -10.95 4.42
C TRP A 12 -16.61 -10.54 3.35
N ALA A 13 -16.03 -9.34 3.44
CA ALA A 13 -15.04 -8.85 2.48
C ALA A 13 -13.73 -9.68 2.45
N ALA A 14 -13.44 -10.45 3.50
CA ALA A 14 -12.32 -11.39 3.58
C ALA A 14 -12.83 -12.86 3.61
N PRO A 15 -13.40 -13.35 2.49
CA PRO A 15 -14.17 -14.60 2.47
C PRO A 15 -13.35 -15.87 2.67
N ARG A 16 -12.01 -15.79 2.60
CA ARG A 16 -11.11 -16.94 2.67
C ARG A 16 -10.47 -17.07 4.06
N LYS A 17 -10.01 -18.27 4.38
CA LYS A 17 -9.37 -18.59 5.67
C LYS A 17 -8.04 -17.87 5.91
N ASP A 18 -7.45 -17.23 4.90
CA ASP A 18 -6.23 -16.44 5.07
C ASP A 18 -6.49 -15.07 5.71
N GLY A 19 -7.75 -14.60 5.72
CA GLY A 19 -8.14 -13.31 6.29
C GLY A 19 -7.77 -12.11 5.43
N LEU A 20 -7.47 -12.31 4.14
CA LEU A 20 -7.17 -11.24 3.20
C LEU A 20 -8.43 -10.73 2.52
N VAL A 21 -8.50 -9.42 2.37
CA VAL A 21 -9.62 -8.73 1.71
C VAL A 21 -9.60 -9.05 0.21
N SER A 22 -10.72 -9.52 -0.32
CA SER A 22 -10.90 -9.72 -1.76
C SER A 22 -11.00 -8.38 -2.47
N MET A 23 -10.39 -8.26 -3.65
CA MET A 23 -10.40 -7.00 -4.40
C MET A 23 -11.76 -6.66 -5.00
N ALA A 24 -12.62 -7.66 -5.23
CA ALA A 24 -13.95 -7.43 -5.77
C ALA A 24 -14.90 -8.56 -5.43
N TRP A 25 -16.19 -8.23 -5.43
CA TRP A 25 -17.29 -9.19 -5.41
C TRP A 25 -18.30 -8.81 -6.49
N TYR A 26 -18.78 -9.81 -7.21
CA TYR A 26 -19.75 -9.66 -8.28
C TYR A 26 -21.03 -10.44 -7.92
N PRO A 27 -22.24 -9.84 -8.02
CA PRO A 27 -23.49 -10.50 -7.60
C PRO A 27 -23.73 -11.90 -8.18
N ARG A 28 -23.32 -12.13 -9.44
CA ARG A 28 -23.45 -13.43 -10.13
C ARG A 28 -22.14 -14.22 -10.21
N GLY A 29 -21.01 -13.55 -9.98
CA GLY A 29 -19.66 -14.14 -10.15
C GLY A 29 -18.96 -14.48 -8.84
N GLY A 30 -19.53 -14.07 -7.70
CA GLY A 30 -18.90 -14.22 -6.39
C GLY A 30 -17.66 -13.35 -6.24
N PHE A 31 -16.76 -13.78 -5.35
CA PHE A 31 -15.52 -13.04 -5.07
C PHE A 31 -14.47 -13.22 -6.15
N SER A 32 -13.74 -12.15 -6.44
CA SER A 32 -12.57 -12.17 -7.31
C SER A 32 -11.53 -13.19 -6.83
N LYS A 33 -10.78 -13.76 -7.78
CA LYS A 33 -9.61 -14.58 -7.46
C LYS A 33 -8.52 -13.76 -6.74
N TRP A 34 -8.46 -12.45 -7.00
CA TRP A 34 -7.49 -11.52 -6.45
C TRP A 34 -7.84 -11.03 -5.04
N GLN A 35 -6.81 -10.85 -4.22
CA GLN A 35 -6.88 -10.34 -2.85
C GLN A 35 -5.77 -9.30 -2.65
N TYR A 36 -6.03 -8.29 -1.84
CA TYR A 36 -5.03 -7.28 -1.47
C TYR A 36 -3.91 -7.92 -0.64
N ARG A 37 -2.66 -7.70 -1.02
CA ARG A 37 -1.46 -8.29 -0.42
C ARG A 37 -0.33 -7.26 -0.47
N GLY A 38 0.36 -7.12 0.65
CA GLY A 38 1.42 -6.14 0.83
C GLY A 38 2.69 -6.48 0.04
N TYR A 39 3.45 -5.49 -0.40
CA TYR A 39 3.21 -4.08 -0.17
C TYR A 39 2.42 -3.46 -1.34
N ASP A 40 1.23 -2.92 -1.02
CA ASP A 40 0.30 -2.28 -1.96
C ASP A 40 -0.38 -1.05 -1.32
N GLU A 41 -1.25 -0.37 -2.06
CA GLU A 41 -1.97 0.82 -1.60
C GLU A 41 -3.04 0.55 -0.54
N ALA A 42 -3.34 -0.71 -0.23
CA ALA A 42 -4.55 -1.11 0.45
C ALA A 42 -4.41 -1.21 1.97
N SER A 43 -3.30 -0.73 2.55
CA SER A 43 -3.09 -0.72 4.01
C SER A 43 -4.25 -0.06 4.77
N ILE A 44 -4.87 0.99 4.22
CA ILE A 44 -6.05 1.64 4.83
C ILE A 44 -7.24 0.70 4.99
N LEU A 45 -7.46 -0.25 4.07
CA LEU A 45 -8.53 -1.25 4.18
C LEU A 45 -8.34 -2.13 5.42
N TYR A 46 -7.10 -2.52 5.69
CA TYR A 46 -6.77 -3.33 6.86
C TYR A 46 -6.85 -2.52 8.16
N VAL A 47 -6.43 -1.25 8.16
CA VAL A 47 -6.61 -0.35 9.31
C VAL A 47 -8.10 -0.20 9.66
N LEU A 48 -8.94 0.12 8.67
CA LEU A 48 -10.38 0.30 8.87
C LEU A 48 -11.08 -1.00 9.27
N GLY A 49 -10.71 -2.11 8.63
CA GLY A 49 -11.31 -3.42 8.88
C GLY A 49 -10.93 -4.01 10.23
N LEU A 50 -9.69 -3.83 10.69
CA LEU A 50 -9.28 -4.23 12.03
C LEU A 50 -9.87 -3.33 13.12
N GLY A 51 -10.07 -2.05 12.83
CA GLY A 51 -10.72 -1.09 13.73
C GLY A 51 -12.25 -1.21 13.80
N SER A 52 -12.89 -2.03 12.95
CA SER A 52 -14.36 -2.08 12.88
C SER A 52 -14.96 -2.62 14.19
N PRO A 53 -15.89 -1.89 14.83
CA PRO A 53 -16.46 -2.31 16.11
C PRO A 53 -17.57 -3.37 15.97
N THR A 54 -18.03 -3.67 14.75
CA THR A 54 -19.18 -4.55 14.50
C THR A 54 -18.77 -5.81 13.74
N HIS A 55 -18.09 -5.64 12.60
CA HIS A 55 -17.68 -6.72 11.72
C HIS A 55 -16.17 -6.67 11.44
N PRO A 56 -15.30 -6.79 12.45
CA PRO A 56 -13.86 -6.68 12.26
C PRO A 56 -13.26 -7.81 11.44
N LEU A 57 -12.18 -7.50 10.73
CA LEU A 57 -11.26 -8.49 10.18
C LEU A 57 -10.68 -9.37 11.30
N ARG A 58 -10.18 -10.56 10.92
CA ARG A 58 -9.44 -11.41 11.84
C ARG A 58 -8.18 -10.68 12.31
N LYS A 59 -7.79 -10.83 13.59
CA LYS A 59 -6.56 -10.22 14.14
C LYS A 59 -5.31 -10.57 13.33
N SER A 60 -5.30 -11.71 12.64
CA SER A 60 -4.20 -12.16 11.78
C SER A 60 -4.16 -11.49 10.39
N ALA A 61 -5.17 -10.69 10.03
CA ALA A 61 -5.31 -10.12 8.68
C ALA A 61 -4.15 -9.20 8.30
N TRP A 62 -3.67 -8.36 9.24
CA TRP A 62 -2.48 -7.52 8.99
C TRP A 62 -1.25 -8.37 8.67
N LYS A 63 -0.97 -9.37 9.50
CA LYS A 63 0.15 -10.30 9.29
C LYS A 63 0.02 -11.06 7.97
N ALA A 64 -1.20 -11.42 7.57
CA ALA A 64 -1.43 -12.08 6.29
C ALA A 64 -1.16 -11.12 5.13
N TRP A 65 -1.58 -9.85 5.24
CA TRP A 65 -1.37 -8.83 4.22
C TRP A 65 0.11 -8.53 4.05
N SER A 66 0.85 -8.24 5.13
CA SER A 66 2.28 -7.93 5.06
C SER A 66 3.20 -9.15 4.87
N ALA A 67 2.65 -10.37 4.73
CA ALA A 67 3.43 -11.59 4.59
C ALA A 67 4.35 -11.60 3.36
N THR A 68 4.00 -10.83 2.33
CA THR A 68 4.73 -10.73 1.07
C THR A 68 5.64 -9.51 0.98
N ASP A 69 5.70 -8.64 1.99
CA ASP A 69 6.48 -7.40 1.96
C ASP A 69 7.97 -7.62 1.66
N LYS A 70 8.54 -8.74 2.12
CA LYS A 70 9.93 -9.11 1.79
C LYS A 70 10.21 -9.18 0.28
N HIS A 71 9.20 -9.51 -0.52
CA HIS A 71 9.32 -9.58 -1.98
C HIS A 71 9.35 -8.20 -2.65
N HIS A 72 8.97 -7.16 -1.90
CA HIS A 72 8.96 -5.77 -2.31
C HIS A 72 10.20 -5.00 -1.83
N LEU A 73 11.03 -5.59 -0.97
CA LEU A 73 12.26 -4.95 -0.52
C LEU A 73 13.24 -4.76 -1.70
N ARG A 74 13.72 -3.54 -1.91
CA ARG A 74 14.69 -3.20 -2.96
C ARG A 74 15.80 -2.33 -2.38
N SER A 75 16.97 -2.39 -2.99
CA SER A 75 18.05 -1.41 -2.78
C SER A 75 18.20 -0.59 -4.06
N LEU A 76 17.89 0.70 -3.99
CA LEU A 76 17.92 1.62 -5.13
C LEU A 76 18.80 2.81 -4.77
N GLY A 77 19.92 2.98 -5.49
CA GLY A 77 20.85 4.08 -5.25
C GLY A 77 21.47 4.09 -3.84
N GLY A 78 21.73 2.90 -3.27
CA GLY A 78 22.27 2.74 -1.92
C GLY A 78 21.24 2.89 -0.79
N LEU A 79 19.98 3.13 -1.12
CA LEU A 79 18.88 3.20 -0.15
C LEU A 79 18.04 1.94 -0.23
N THR A 80 17.83 1.28 0.91
CA THR A 80 16.93 0.13 1.02
C THR A 80 15.52 0.62 1.38
N LEU A 81 14.52 0.14 0.66
CA LEU A 81 13.12 0.51 0.88
C LEU A 81 12.17 -0.64 0.54
N LEU A 82 11.02 -0.65 1.19
CA LEU A 82 9.85 -1.41 0.79
C LEU A 82 9.23 -0.74 -0.45
N SER A 83 9.43 -1.35 -1.60
CA SER A 83 9.20 -0.75 -2.92
C SER A 83 7.80 -1.02 -3.49
N PHE A 84 7.21 0.03 -4.04
CA PHE A 84 6.00 0.05 -4.85
C PHE A 84 6.24 1.06 -5.97
N GLY A 85 6.04 0.65 -7.24
CA GLY A 85 6.47 1.46 -8.38
C GLY A 85 5.78 2.82 -8.46
N PRO A 86 4.44 2.87 -8.49
CA PRO A 86 3.69 4.11 -8.52
C PRO A 86 3.72 4.87 -7.19
N GLN A 87 3.89 6.19 -7.23
CA GLN A 87 3.98 7.02 -6.00
C GLN A 87 2.75 6.90 -5.08
N PHE A 88 1.56 6.67 -5.66
CA PHE A 88 0.30 6.69 -4.92
C PHE A 88 0.20 5.66 -3.78
N GLY A 89 0.90 4.52 -3.90
CA GLY A 89 0.85 3.47 -2.87
C GLY A 89 1.40 3.92 -1.52
N TYR A 90 2.29 4.92 -1.53
CA TYR A 90 2.82 5.55 -0.32
C TYR A 90 1.94 6.68 0.23
N GLN A 91 0.95 7.14 -0.55
CA GLN A 91 0.21 8.37 -0.29
C GLN A 91 -1.22 8.10 0.18
N TYR A 92 -1.94 7.15 -0.45
CA TYR A 92 -3.37 6.97 -0.22
C TYR A 92 -3.75 6.79 1.25
N THR A 93 -3.04 5.92 1.97
CA THR A 93 -3.27 5.74 3.42
C THR A 93 -2.82 6.95 4.22
N ALA A 94 -1.71 7.58 3.84
CA ALA A 94 -1.08 8.69 4.57
C ALA A 94 -1.91 9.98 4.54
N VAL A 95 -2.89 10.11 3.65
CA VAL A 95 -3.86 11.22 3.65
C VAL A 95 -4.70 11.24 4.94
N TRP A 96 -5.00 10.05 5.48
CA TRP A 96 -5.95 9.90 6.61
C TRP A 96 -5.29 9.38 7.89
N VAL A 97 -4.15 8.70 7.77
CA VAL A 97 -3.46 8.08 8.89
C VAL A 97 -2.07 8.69 9.01
N ASP A 98 -1.77 9.24 10.19
CA ASP A 98 -0.41 9.68 10.50
C ASP A 98 0.50 8.45 10.72
N LEU A 99 1.31 8.14 9.71
CA LEU A 99 2.22 6.99 9.73
C LEU A 99 3.57 7.28 10.41
N ARG A 100 3.78 8.48 10.96
CA ARG A 100 5.04 8.83 11.65
C ARG A 100 5.23 7.94 12.87
N GLY A 101 6.37 7.27 12.95
CA GLY A 101 6.67 6.33 14.03
C GLY A 101 5.91 4.99 13.97
N ILE A 102 5.03 4.79 12.98
CA ILE A 102 4.27 3.54 12.82
C ILE A 102 5.10 2.53 12.04
N ALA A 103 5.31 1.36 12.64
CA ALA A 103 6.00 0.23 12.05
C ALA A 103 5.45 -1.08 12.62
N ASP A 104 5.14 -2.02 11.74
CA ASP A 104 4.86 -3.40 12.13
C ASP A 104 6.18 -4.17 12.37
N SER A 105 6.09 -5.48 12.67
CA SER A 105 7.28 -6.30 12.93
C SER A 105 8.23 -6.34 11.74
N PHE A 106 7.71 -6.34 10.50
CA PHE A 106 8.54 -6.38 9.31
C PHE A 106 9.29 -5.06 9.13
N MET A 107 8.60 -3.91 9.16
CA MET A 107 9.24 -2.60 9.05
C MET A 107 10.28 -2.37 10.16
N ARG A 108 9.99 -2.78 11.40
CA ARG A 108 10.95 -2.74 12.52
C ARG A 108 12.19 -3.59 12.26
N SER A 109 12.04 -4.77 11.64
CA SER A 109 13.20 -5.60 11.27
C SER A 109 14.11 -4.94 10.23
N GLN A 110 13.60 -3.98 9.48
CA GLN A 110 14.36 -3.16 8.53
C GLN A 110 14.92 -1.88 9.17
N GLY A 111 14.69 -1.65 10.47
CA GLY A 111 15.07 -0.42 11.16
C GLY A 111 14.26 0.80 10.72
N GLU A 112 13.07 0.59 10.15
CA GLU A 112 12.32 1.64 9.45
C GLU A 112 10.86 1.79 9.93
N THR A 113 10.22 2.86 9.46
CA THR A 113 8.78 3.12 9.64
C THR A 113 8.10 3.34 8.30
N TYR A 114 6.78 3.18 8.22
CA TYR A 114 6.05 3.40 6.96
C TYR A 114 6.21 4.84 6.43
N PHE A 115 6.25 5.83 7.33
CA PHE A 115 6.50 7.22 6.93
C PHE A 115 7.90 7.45 6.35
N LEU A 116 8.94 6.94 7.03
CA LEU A 116 10.31 7.08 6.55
C LEU A 116 10.51 6.34 5.22
N ASN A 117 9.91 5.16 5.08
CA ASN A 117 9.90 4.41 3.83
C ASN A 117 9.25 5.20 2.68
N ALA A 118 8.08 5.82 2.92
CA ALA A 118 7.41 6.68 1.94
C ALA A 118 8.26 7.90 1.53
N LYS A 119 8.96 8.50 2.50
CA LYS A 119 9.91 9.59 2.24
C LYS A 119 11.07 9.13 1.36
N ILE A 120 11.68 7.98 1.68
CA ILE A 120 12.77 7.39 0.89
C ILE A 120 12.29 7.07 -0.53
N ALA A 121 11.12 6.44 -0.68
CA ALA A 121 10.54 6.14 -1.98
C ALA A 121 10.35 7.39 -2.85
N THR A 122 9.85 8.48 -2.25
CA THR A 122 9.69 9.77 -2.91
C THR A 122 11.03 10.33 -3.41
N LEU A 123 12.07 10.27 -2.58
CA LEU A 123 13.40 10.76 -2.93
C LEU A 123 14.05 9.91 -4.02
N VAL A 124 13.91 8.58 -3.95
CA VAL A 124 14.40 7.65 -4.98
C VAL A 124 13.70 7.92 -6.31
N GLN A 125 12.38 8.10 -6.30
CA GLN A 125 11.63 8.41 -7.51
C GLN A 125 12.05 9.75 -8.12
N ARG A 126 12.19 10.79 -7.29
CA ARG A 126 12.69 12.08 -7.75
C ARG A 126 14.10 11.97 -8.33
N ARG A 127 14.97 11.14 -7.73
CA ARG A 127 16.31 10.89 -8.25
C ARG A 127 16.26 10.17 -9.60
N TYR A 128 15.34 9.24 -9.80
CA TYR A 128 15.12 8.59 -11.09
C TYR A 128 14.76 9.60 -12.19
N ALA A 129 13.86 10.55 -11.92
CA ALA A 129 13.54 11.64 -12.85
C ALA A 129 14.74 12.54 -13.17
N ILE A 130 15.63 12.78 -12.20
CA ILE A 130 16.85 13.59 -12.41
C ILE A 130 17.87 12.87 -13.29
N ILE A 131 18.02 11.56 -13.13
CA ILE A 131 18.93 10.75 -13.93
C ILE A 131 18.38 10.59 -15.35
N ASP A 132 17.05 10.43 -15.47
CA ASP A 132 16.32 10.23 -16.72
C ASP A 132 17.02 9.25 -17.68
N PRO A 133 17.14 7.96 -17.30
CA PRO A 133 17.89 6.97 -18.10
C PRO A 133 17.27 6.67 -19.47
N LYS A 134 16.10 7.24 -19.75
CA LYS A 134 15.35 7.06 -20.99
C LYS A 134 15.32 8.33 -21.86
N GLY A 135 15.83 9.46 -21.36
CA GLY A 135 15.89 10.71 -22.10
C GLY A 135 14.52 11.31 -22.43
N TRP A 136 13.53 11.14 -21.54
CA TRP A 136 12.20 11.70 -21.73
C TRP A 136 12.22 13.23 -21.62
N ALA A 137 11.61 13.91 -22.59
CA ALA A 137 11.56 15.36 -22.60
C ALA A 137 10.98 15.94 -21.29
N GLY A 138 11.74 16.83 -20.65
CA GLY A 138 11.32 17.63 -19.51
C GLY A 138 11.59 17.01 -18.13
N TYR A 139 11.73 15.69 -17.99
CA TYR A 139 11.98 15.10 -16.68
C TYR A 139 13.30 15.59 -16.07
N GLY A 140 13.29 15.82 -14.75
CA GLY A 140 14.45 16.34 -14.06
C GLY A 140 14.18 16.76 -12.62
N ARG A 141 15.01 17.68 -12.12
CA ARG A 141 14.95 18.18 -10.74
C ARG A 141 13.59 18.78 -10.37
N ASN A 142 12.92 19.40 -11.34
CA ASN A 142 11.71 20.19 -11.17
C ASN A 142 10.46 19.54 -11.81
N ILE A 143 10.62 18.49 -12.62
CA ILE A 143 9.53 17.77 -13.27
C ILE A 143 9.76 16.28 -12.98
N TRP A 144 8.96 15.76 -12.06
CA TRP A 144 9.03 14.39 -11.54
C TRP A 144 7.67 14.04 -10.89
N GLY A 145 7.43 12.76 -10.61
CA GLY A 145 6.17 12.32 -10.02
C GLY A 145 5.52 11.20 -10.82
N PHE A 146 6.17 10.04 -10.87
CA PHE A 146 5.65 8.88 -11.60
C PHE A 146 4.59 8.18 -10.76
N THR A 147 3.38 8.09 -11.28
CA THR A 147 2.29 7.37 -10.63
C THR A 147 1.33 6.84 -11.67
N ALA A 148 0.48 5.90 -11.27
CA ALA A 148 -0.60 5.43 -12.14
C ALA A 148 -1.51 6.62 -12.48
N CYS A 149 -1.65 6.88 -13.77
CA CYS A 149 -2.51 7.89 -14.35
C CYS A 149 -2.85 7.44 -15.77
N ASP A 150 -3.86 8.05 -16.36
CA ASP A 150 -4.14 7.84 -17.78
C ASP A 150 -2.95 8.37 -18.59
N GLY A 151 -2.39 7.50 -19.42
CA GLY A 151 -1.31 7.82 -20.33
C GLY A 151 -1.84 8.10 -21.74
N PRO A 152 -0.98 8.61 -22.65
CA PRO A 152 -1.35 8.79 -24.05
C PRO A 152 -1.54 7.47 -24.83
N GLY A 153 -1.24 6.29 -24.26
CA GLY A 153 -1.40 4.97 -24.89
C GLY A 153 -0.96 3.80 -24.01
#